data_AF-A0A2N2JYR0-F1
#
_entry.id   AF-A0A2N2JYR0-F1
#
_cell.length_a   1.000
_cell.length_b   1.000
_cell.length_c   1.000
_cell.angle_alpha   90.00
_cell.angle_beta   90.00
_cell.angle_gamma   90.00
#
_symmetry.space_group_name_H-M   'P 1'
#
loop_
_entity.id
_entity.type
_entity.pdbx_description
1 polymer ?
#
loop_
_entity_poly.entity_id
_entity_poly.type
_entity_poly.pdbx_seq_one_letter_code
_entity_poly.pdbx_strand_id
1 'polypeptide(L)'
;MRWKEKTWRVSRKVGIFLALVFFVSLPSRAHPSETYKNNSEYDRYFLKYSIRYFGSHFDWRYFKAQAIAESNLRPTVQSQDGAMGIMQILPGTFREITDKNPFIWSDPQQPRWNIAAGIYYNWVMWNEWQESMTVQDRLNFMFASYNAGKYTILKAQQLAAQMGLNPNSWDSISKVLLLVSGSAKETVAYVKKINRIWTTLQ
;
A
#
# COMPACT_ATOMS: atom_id res chain seq x y z
N MET A 1 -40.59 -5.47 12.56
CA MET A 1 -39.70 -5.32 11.39
C MET A 1 -38.35 -5.92 11.72
N ARG A 2 -38.00 -7.06 11.10
CA ARG A 2 -36.87 -7.93 11.48
C ARG A 2 -35.73 -7.70 10.49
N TRP A 3 -34.68 -7.01 10.91
CA TRP A 3 -33.49 -6.77 10.10
C TRP A 3 -32.71 -8.08 9.94
N LYS A 4 -32.46 -8.50 8.69
CA LYS A 4 -31.64 -9.68 8.38
C LYS A 4 -30.16 -9.28 8.41
N GLU A 5 -29.41 -9.86 9.33
CA GLU A 5 -27.95 -9.84 9.31
C GLU A 5 -27.45 -10.60 8.06
N LYS A 6 -26.72 -9.90 7.18
CA LYS A 6 -25.95 -10.53 6.10
C LYS A 6 -24.66 -11.08 6.70
N THR A 7 -24.66 -12.34 7.10
CA THR A 7 -23.43 -13.06 7.45
C THR A 7 -22.64 -13.35 6.18
N TRP A 8 -21.59 -12.58 5.91
CA TRP A 8 -20.62 -12.88 4.85
C TRP A 8 -19.71 -14.03 5.30
N ARG A 9 -19.96 -15.23 4.78
CA ARG A 9 -19.04 -16.38 4.91
C ARG A 9 -17.91 -16.20 3.89
N VAL A 10 -16.80 -15.58 4.31
CA VAL A 10 -15.60 -15.49 3.47
C VAL A 10 -14.95 -16.88 3.38
N SER A 11 -14.84 -17.38 2.15
CA SER A 11 -14.18 -18.65 1.83
C SER A 11 -12.70 -18.60 2.26
N ARG A 12 -12.32 -19.49 3.19
CA ARG A 12 -10.96 -19.61 3.72
C ARG A 12 -10.05 -20.30 2.70
N LYS A 13 -9.48 -19.53 1.77
CA LYS A 13 -8.20 -19.84 1.11
C LYS A 13 -7.53 -18.53 0.70
N VAL A 14 -6.81 -17.88 1.61
CA VAL A 14 -5.90 -16.78 1.25
C VAL A 14 -4.59 -17.04 1.99
N GLY A 15 -3.55 -17.32 1.21
CA GLY A 15 -2.20 -17.52 1.73
C GLY A 15 -1.72 -16.26 2.43
N ILE A 16 -1.08 -16.43 3.59
CA ILE A 16 -0.47 -15.34 4.33
C ILE A 16 0.89 -15.07 3.69
N PHE A 17 1.01 -14.00 2.91
CA PHE A 17 2.32 -13.45 2.51
C PHE A 17 2.51 -12.12 3.22
N LEU A 18 3.39 -12.13 4.23
CA LEU A 18 3.90 -10.92 4.87
C LEU A 18 4.94 -10.31 3.92
N ALA A 19 4.57 -9.25 3.22
CA ALA A 19 5.50 -8.51 2.38
C ALA A 19 6.35 -7.55 3.23
N LEU A 20 7.26 -8.09 4.05
CA LEU A 20 8.25 -7.26 4.74
C LEU A 20 9.25 -6.77 3.70
N VAL A 21 9.26 -5.46 3.43
CA VAL A 21 10.23 -4.83 2.51
C VAL A 21 11.16 -3.95 3.34
N PHE A 22 12.43 -4.37 3.49
CA PHE A 22 13.47 -3.57 4.11
C PHE A 22 14.05 -2.55 3.10
N PHE A 23 13.91 -1.24 3.38
CA PHE A 23 14.55 -0.18 2.58
C PHE A 23 15.72 0.48 3.30
N VAL A 24 16.91 0.34 2.72
CA VAL A 24 18.08 1.15 3.07
C VAL A 24 17.90 2.56 2.50
N SER A 25 18.06 3.57 3.35
CA SER A 25 17.98 4.99 2.98
C SER A 25 19.36 5.48 2.49
N LEU A 26 19.47 5.93 1.23
CA LEU A 26 20.65 6.66 0.74
C LEU A 26 20.36 8.18 0.70
N PRO A 27 21.31 9.06 1.09
CA PRO A 27 21.10 10.50 1.01
C PRO A 27 21.36 10.99 -0.43
N SER A 28 20.44 11.78 -0.99
CA SER A 28 20.67 12.51 -2.24
C SER A 28 20.51 14.01 -2.02
N ARG A 29 21.44 14.79 -2.59
CA ARG A 29 21.73 16.21 -2.28
C ARG A 29 21.03 17.24 -3.18
N ALA A 30 20.00 16.85 -3.92
CA ALA A 30 19.07 17.77 -4.58
C ALA A 30 17.76 17.79 -3.76
N HIS A 31 17.04 18.92 -3.69
CA HIS A 31 15.73 18.96 -3.03
C HIS A 31 14.82 17.88 -3.66
N PRO A 32 14.56 16.74 -2.99
CA PRO A 32 13.99 15.56 -3.65
C PRO A 32 12.61 15.83 -4.25
N SER A 33 11.90 16.83 -3.73
CA SER A 33 10.56 17.24 -4.15
C SER A 33 10.48 17.70 -5.61
N GLU A 34 11.37 18.58 -6.07
CA GLU A 34 11.29 19.13 -7.44
C GLU A 34 11.62 18.08 -8.49
N THR A 35 12.58 17.19 -8.19
CA THR A 35 12.97 16.11 -9.09
C THR A 35 11.80 15.15 -9.36
N TYR A 36 11.03 14.77 -8.33
CA TYR A 36 9.89 13.87 -8.50
C TYR A 36 8.65 14.55 -9.07
N LYS A 37 8.45 15.84 -8.79
CA LYS A 37 7.36 16.62 -9.37
C LYS A 37 7.51 16.72 -10.89
N ASN A 38 8.73 16.92 -11.38
CA ASN A 38 9.03 17.08 -12.81
C ASN A 38 9.20 15.75 -13.57
N ASN A 39 9.35 14.61 -12.88
CA ASN A 39 9.41 13.30 -13.52
C ASN A 39 8.00 12.78 -13.84
N SER A 40 7.59 12.80 -15.11
CA SER A 40 6.27 12.37 -15.56
C SER A 40 6.26 11.04 -16.34
N GLU A 41 7.38 10.32 -16.40
CA GLU A 41 7.57 9.14 -17.26
C GLU A 41 6.47 8.07 -17.08
N TYR A 42 6.01 7.89 -15.84
CA TYR A 42 5.03 6.87 -15.48
C TYR A 42 3.66 7.43 -15.07
N ASP A 43 3.45 8.74 -15.11
CA ASP A 43 2.22 9.40 -14.63
C ASP A 43 0.98 8.85 -15.34
N ARG A 44 1.09 8.57 -16.64
CA ARG A 44 0.01 7.96 -17.42
C ARG A 44 -0.44 6.59 -16.87
N TYR A 45 0.48 5.81 -16.29
CA TYR A 45 0.15 4.51 -15.71
C TYR A 45 -0.49 4.67 -14.35
N PHE A 46 0.04 5.54 -13.49
CA PHE A 46 -0.58 5.85 -12.22
C PHE A 46 -2.02 6.35 -12.44
N LEU A 47 -2.21 7.37 -13.26
CA LEU A 47 -3.53 7.90 -13.60
C LEU A 47 -4.47 6.81 -14.13
N LYS A 48 -4.05 6.05 -15.15
CA LYS A 48 -4.87 5.01 -15.77
C LYS A 48 -5.36 3.97 -14.76
N TYR A 49 -4.48 3.45 -13.92
CA TYR A 49 -4.84 2.37 -13.00
C TYR A 49 -5.52 2.89 -11.73
N SER A 50 -5.26 4.14 -11.31
CA SER A 50 -6.08 4.81 -10.28
C SER A 50 -7.51 4.96 -10.74
N ILE A 51 -7.76 5.46 -11.96
CA ILE A 51 -9.11 5.57 -12.51
C ILE A 51 -9.77 4.19 -12.56
N ARG A 52 -9.04 3.17 -13.01
CA ARG A 52 -9.57 1.80 -13.16
C ARG A 52 -10.07 1.21 -11.84
N TYR A 53 -9.34 1.40 -10.74
CA TYR A 53 -9.61 0.71 -9.48
C TYR A 53 -10.25 1.59 -8.40
N PHE A 54 -9.96 2.89 -8.39
CA PHE A 54 -10.42 3.84 -7.38
C PHE A 54 -11.37 4.93 -7.93
N GLY A 55 -11.53 5.02 -9.26
CA GLY A 55 -12.39 6.00 -9.91
C GLY A 55 -11.69 7.32 -10.27
N SER A 56 -12.37 8.15 -11.08
CA SER A 56 -11.81 9.38 -11.66
C SER A 56 -11.48 10.49 -10.67
N HIS A 57 -12.08 10.45 -9.47
CA HIS A 57 -11.87 11.47 -8.44
C HIS A 57 -10.78 11.11 -7.44
N PHE A 58 -10.19 9.93 -7.54
CA PHE A 58 -9.11 9.53 -6.64
C PHE A 58 -7.77 10.14 -7.07
N ASP A 59 -7.05 10.75 -6.14
CA ASP A 59 -5.76 11.37 -6.42
C ASP A 59 -4.69 10.30 -6.69
N TRP A 60 -4.36 10.11 -7.97
CA TRP A 60 -3.36 9.14 -8.42
C TRP A 60 -1.95 9.42 -7.87
N ARG A 61 -1.67 10.66 -7.44
CA ARG A 61 -0.37 11.06 -6.91
C ARG A 61 -0.03 10.33 -5.61
N TYR A 62 -1.02 9.79 -4.89
CA TYR A 62 -0.76 8.89 -3.76
C TYR A 62 0.02 7.64 -4.18
N PHE A 63 -0.31 7.05 -5.33
CA PHE A 63 0.41 5.87 -5.82
C PHE A 63 1.78 6.23 -6.42
N LYS A 64 1.93 7.43 -7.00
CA LYS A 64 3.26 7.94 -7.37
C LYS A 64 4.13 8.17 -6.13
N ALA A 65 3.58 8.74 -5.07
CA ALA A 65 4.28 8.92 -3.80
C ALA A 65 4.71 7.58 -3.19
N GLN A 66 3.84 6.57 -3.26
CA GLN A 66 4.19 5.20 -2.89
C GLN A 66 5.34 4.65 -3.73
N ALA A 67 5.25 4.72 -5.06
CA ALA A 67 6.30 4.24 -5.95
C ALA A 67 7.66 4.91 -5.73
N ILE A 68 7.66 6.21 -5.37
CA ILE A 68 8.86 6.93 -4.96
C ILE A 68 9.38 6.37 -3.62
N ALA A 69 8.49 6.15 -2.65
CA ALA A 69 8.86 5.57 -1.36
C ALA A 69 9.48 4.18 -1.50
N GLU A 70 8.99 3.38 -2.45
CA GLU A 70 9.43 2.02 -2.78
C GLU A 70 10.75 2.05 -3.56
N SER A 71 10.78 2.56 -4.79
CA SER A 71 11.94 2.37 -5.69
C SER A 71 12.67 3.65 -6.09
N ASN A 72 12.18 4.81 -5.65
CA ASN A 72 12.46 6.12 -6.26
C ASN A 72 12.13 6.13 -7.78
N LEU A 73 11.02 5.48 -8.18
CA LEU A 73 10.60 5.31 -9.57
C LEU A 73 11.61 4.56 -10.45
N ARG A 74 12.45 3.69 -9.88
CA ARG A 74 13.45 2.92 -10.64
C ARG A 74 12.92 1.52 -10.95
N PRO A 75 12.72 1.16 -12.22
CA PRO A 75 12.06 -0.10 -12.59
C PRO A 75 12.95 -1.35 -12.47
N THR A 76 14.26 -1.17 -12.37
CA THR A 76 15.24 -2.27 -12.27
C THR A 76 15.61 -2.62 -10.83
N VAL A 77 14.98 -2.00 -9.83
CA VAL A 77 15.28 -2.26 -8.42
C VAL A 77 14.73 -3.62 -8.02
N GLN A 78 15.60 -4.43 -7.43
CA GLN A 78 15.25 -5.64 -6.70
C GLN A 78 15.70 -5.51 -5.25
N SER A 79 14.80 -5.75 -4.30
CA SER A 79 15.14 -5.76 -2.87
C SER A 79 15.88 -7.03 -2.47
N GLN A 80 16.47 -7.06 -1.27
CA GLN A 80 17.09 -8.27 -0.71
C GLN A 80 16.10 -9.43 -0.58
N ASP A 81 14.85 -9.11 -0.24
CA ASP A 81 13.74 -10.07 -0.12
C ASP A 81 13.12 -10.44 -1.49
N GLY A 82 13.67 -9.91 -2.59
CA GLY A 82 13.26 -10.23 -3.95
C GLY A 82 12.08 -9.42 -4.47
N ALA A 83 11.68 -8.34 -3.81
CA ALA A 83 10.65 -7.44 -4.32
C ALA A 83 11.13 -6.71 -5.58
N MET A 84 10.30 -6.63 -6.62
CA MET A 84 10.72 -6.18 -7.95
C MET A 84 10.00 -4.90 -8.41
N GLY A 85 10.73 -4.06 -9.13
CA GLY A 85 10.16 -3.00 -9.95
C GLY A 85 9.71 -1.75 -9.19
N ILE A 86 8.96 -0.88 -9.86
CA ILE A 86 8.61 0.47 -9.38
C ILE A 86 7.85 0.46 -8.04
N MET A 87 6.92 -0.47 -7.88
CA MET A 87 6.03 -0.68 -6.73
C MET A 87 6.52 -1.79 -5.80
N GLN A 88 7.69 -2.38 -6.08
CA GLN A 88 8.36 -3.37 -5.23
C GLN A 88 7.42 -4.53 -4.85
N ILE A 89 6.93 -5.24 -5.86
CA ILE A 89 6.02 -6.39 -5.69
C ILE A 89 6.85 -7.67 -5.57
N LEU A 90 6.56 -8.49 -4.56
CA LEU A 90 7.15 -9.83 -4.42
C LEU A 90 6.65 -10.77 -5.53
N PRO A 91 7.49 -11.68 -6.05
CA PRO A 91 7.09 -12.62 -7.11
C PRO A 91 5.84 -13.44 -6.76
N GLY A 92 5.71 -13.87 -5.50
CA GLY A 92 4.54 -14.60 -5.01
C GLY A 92 3.27 -13.75 -5.04
N THR A 93 3.35 -12.51 -4.57
CA THR A 93 2.24 -11.54 -4.63
C THR A 93 1.86 -11.23 -6.08
N PHE A 94 2.84 -11.05 -6.97
CA PHE A 94 2.55 -10.81 -8.39
C PHE A 94 1.79 -11.97 -9.02
N ARG A 95 2.20 -13.22 -8.73
CA ARG A 95 1.51 -14.42 -9.21
C ARG A 95 0.05 -14.48 -8.73
N GLU A 96 -0.17 -14.24 -7.44
CA GLU A 96 -1.53 -14.21 -6.89
C GLU A 96 -2.39 -13.12 -7.54
N ILE A 97 -1.81 -11.95 -7.81
CA ILE A 97 -2.48 -10.86 -8.52
C ILE A 97 -2.85 -11.29 -9.94
N THR A 98 -1.93 -11.88 -10.70
CA THR A 98 -2.20 -12.31 -12.09
C THR A 98 -3.22 -13.44 -12.17
N ASP A 99 -3.24 -14.35 -11.18
CA ASP A 99 -4.24 -15.41 -11.09
C ASP A 99 -5.66 -14.85 -10.87
N LYS A 100 -5.77 -13.72 -10.15
CA LYS A 100 -7.05 -13.07 -9.83
C LYS A 100 -7.43 -11.96 -10.81
N ASN A 101 -6.49 -11.44 -11.58
CA ASN A 101 -6.67 -10.31 -12.47
C ASN A 101 -5.98 -10.57 -13.83
N PRO A 102 -6.70 -11.16 -14.81
CA PRO A 102 -6.14 -11.52 -16.11
C PRO A 102 -5.77 -10.31 -16.98
N PHE A 103 -6.09 -9.09 -16.52
CA PHE A 103 -5.72 -7.85 -17.22
C PHE A 103 -4.32 -7.33 -16.83
N ILE A 104 -3.57 -8.07 -15.99
CA ILE A 104 -2.17 -7.80 -15.63
C ILE A 104 -1.31 -8.92 -16.19
N TRP A 105 -0.29 -8.57 -16.98
CA TRP A 105 0.47 -9.51 -17.82
C TRP A 105 1.86 -9.80 -17.25
N SER A 106 2.56 -10.75 -17.88
CA SER A 106 3.53 -11.68 -17.29
C SER A 106 4.93 -11.16 -16.93
N ASP A 107 5.14 -9.86 -16.77
CA ASP A 107 6.46 -9.34 -16.39
C ASP A 107 6.39 -8.30 -15.26
N PRO A 108 6.75 -8.68 -14.02
CA PRO A 108 6.76 -7.77 -12.88
C PRO A 108 7.86 -6.70 -12.97
N GLN A 109 8.82 -6.79 -13.90
CA GLN A 109 9.84 -5.75 -14.09
C GLN A 109 9.41 -4.68 -15.10
N GLN A 110 8.40 -4.95 -15.92
CA GLN A 110 7.84 -3.95 -16.83
C GLN A 110 7.11 -2.85 -16.03
N PRO A 111 7.51 -1.57 -16.14
CA PRO A 111 6.94 -0.46 -15.37
C PRO A 111 5.41 -0.44 -15.34
N ARG A 112 4.78 -0.62 -16.52
CA ARG A 112 3.33 -0.61 -16.68
C ARG A 112 2.66 -1.69 -15.83
N TRP A 113 3.14 -2.93 -15.90
CA TRP A 113 2.51 -4.07 -15.24
C TRP A 113 2.81 -4.10 -13.75
N ASN A 114 4.01 -3.67 -13.37
CA ASN A 114 4.37 -3.49 -11.98
C ASN A 114 3.50 -2.42 -11.29
N ILE A 115 3.30 -1.26 -11.93
CA ILE A 115 2.39 -0.21 -11.45
C ILE A 115 0.94 -0.71 -11.40
N ALA A 116 0.48 -1.42 -12.45
CA ALA A 116 -0.86 -2.01 -12.48
C ALA A 116 -1.10 -2.97 -11.30
N ALA A 117 -0.14 -3.84 -11.03
CA ALA A 117 -0.18 -4.81 -9.94
C ALA A 117 -0.16 -4.12 -8.57
N GLY A 118 0.72 -3.14 -8.36
CA GLY A 118 0.77 -2.39 -7.11
C GLY A 118 -0.51 -1.62 -6.82
N ILE A 119 -1.10 -0.93 -7.81
CA ILE A 119 -2.36 -0.23 -7.60
C ILE A 119 -3.52 -1.22 -7.39
N TYR A 120 -3.54 -2.34 -8.09
CA TYR A 120 -4.52 -3.39 -7.83
C TYR A 120 -4.39 -3.95 -6.40
N TYR A 121 -3.17 -4.20 -5.92
CA TYR A 121 -2.95 -4.70 -4.56
C TYR A 121 -3.38 -3.67 -3.50
N ASN A 122 -3.09 -2.38 -3.73
CA ASN A 122 -3.65 -1.30 -2.91
C ASN A 122 -5.17 -1.31 -2.91
N TRP A 123 -5.81 -1.53 -4.06
CA TRP A 123 -7.27 -1.61 -4.14
C TRP A 123 -7.81 -2.80 -3.34
N VAL A 124 -7.15 -3.97 -3.39
CA VAL A 124 -7.50 -5.10 -2.52
C VAL A 124 -7.40 -4.68 -1.05
N MET A 125 -6.29 -4.06 -0.63
CA MET A 125 -6.12 -3.59 0.75
C MET A 125 -7.15 -2.54 1.15
N TRP A 126 -7.46 -1.59 0.27
CA TRP A 126 -8.47 -0.54 0.49
C TRP A 126 -9.86 -1.11 0.81
N ASN A 127 -10.24 -2.19 0.14
CA ASN A 127 -11.53 -2.84 0.33
C ASN A 127 -11.61 -3.72 1.59
N GLU A 128 -10.50 -3.96 2.28
CA GLU A 128 -10.50 -4.66 3.58
C GLU A 128 -10.90 -3.72 4.74
N TRP A 129 -10.84 -2.40 4.53
CA TRP A 129 -11.04 -1.39 5.57
C TRP A 129 -12.41 -0.72 5.49
N GLN A 130 -12.97 -0.39 6.65
CA GLN A 130 -14.34 0.11 6.80
C GLN A 130 -14.53 1.46 6.07
N GLU A 131 -15.66 1.62 5.39
CA GLU A 131 -16.01 2.87 4.71
C GLU A 131 -16.33 4.02 5.68
N SER A 132 -16.65 3.70 6.93
CA SER A 132 -16.90 4.67 8.00
C SER A 132 -15.63 5.39 8.49
N MET A 133 -14.45 4.90 8.13
CA MET A 133 -13.17 5.56 8.44
C MET A 133 -13.06 6.86 7.64
N THR A 134 -12.28 7.81 8.15
CA THR A 134 -11.90 8.96 7.32
C THR A 134 -11.12 8.48 6.09
N VAL A 135 -11.22 9.20 4.98
CA VAL A 135 -10.45 8.86 3.75
C VAL A 135 -8.96 8.76 4.05
N GLN A 136 -8.42 9.66 4.89
CA GLN A 136 -7.01 9.67 5.27
C GLN A 136 -6.62 8.47 6.14
N ASP A 137 -7.45 8.09 7.12
CA ASP A 137 -7.19 6.88 7.91
C ASP A 137 -7.25 5.64 7.03
N ARG A 138 -8.24 5.54 6.13
CA ARG A 138 -8.37 4.40 5.22
C ARG A 138 -7.17 4.30 4.26
N LEU A 139 -6.66 5.43 3.78
CA LEU A 139 -5.40 5.48 3.01
C LEU A 139 -4.22 4.96 3.83
N ASN A 140 -4.07 5.43 5.06
CA ASN A 140 -2.98 5.00 5.93
C ASN A 140 -3.05 3.51 6.26
N PHE A 141 -4.24 2.98 6.51
CA PHE A 141 -4.45 1.54 6.73
C PHE A 141 -4.15 0.73 5.47
N MET A 142 -4.57 1.19 4.29
CA MET A 142 -4.24 0.58 3.01
C MET A 142 -2.73 0.47 2.83
N PHE A 143 -1.99 1.57 2.99
CA PHE A 143 -0.53 1.56 2.85
C PHE A 143 0.17 0.73 3.93
N ALA A 144 -0.28 0.81 5.17
CA ALA A 144 0.25 -0.01 6.25
C ALA A 144 0.06 -1.51 5.97
N SER A 145 -1.09 -1.88 5.38
CA SER A 145 -1.41 -3.27 5.03
C SER A 145 -0.66 -3.76 3.81
N TYR A 146 -0.39 -2.87 2.85
CA TYR A 146 0.48 -3.15 1.72
C TYR A 146 1.88 -3.56 2.22
N ASN A 147 2.43 -2.84 3.22
CA ASN A 147 3.77 -3.06 3.76
C ASN A 147 3.87 -4.13 4.86
N ALA A 148 2.85 -4.31 5.71
CA ALA A 148 2.94 -5.23 6.86
C ALA A 148 2.01 -6.44 6.74
N GLY A 149 1.18 -6.49 5.69
CA GLY A 149 0.06 -7.41 5.59
C GLY A 149 -1.12 -7.00 6.49
N LYS A 150 -2.35 -7.22 6.01
CA LYS A 150 -3.58 -6.83 6.73
C LYS A 150 -3.71 -7.43 8.13
N TYR A 151 -3.21 -8.65 8.34
CA TYR A 151 -3.32 -9.33 9.64
C TYR A 151 -2.51 -8.65 10.75
N THR A 152 -1.39 -8.01 10.39
CA THR A 152 -0.62 -7.20 11.35
C THR A 152 -1.44 -5.99 11.79
N ILE A 153 -2.15 -5.34 10.86
CA ILE A 153 -3.00 -4.19 11.15
C ILE A 153 -4.23 -4.62 11.97
N LEU A 154 -4.85 -5.75 11.64
CA LEU A 154 -5.97 -6.32 12.42
C LEU A 154 -5.60 -6.63 13.87
N LYS A 155 -4.40 -7.19 14.10
CA LYS A 155 -3.89 -7.41 15.47
C LYS A 155 -3.72 -6.08 16.21
N ALA A 156 -3.24 -5.04 15.54
CA ALA A 156 -3.14 -3.71 16.12
C ALA A 156 -4.51 -3.09 16.43
N GLN A 157 -5.52 -3.30 15.58
CA GLN A 157 -6.90 -2.89 15.88
C GLN A 157 -7.46 -3.58 17.12
N GLN A 158 -7.24 -4.89 17.26
CA GLN A 158 -7.68 -5.66 18.43
C GLN A 158 -7.02 -5.16 19.71
N LEU A 159 -5.70 -4.94 19.67
CA LEU A 159 -4.97 -4.42 20.83
C LEU A 159 -5.37 -2.97 21.16
N ALA A 160 -5.58 -2.12 20.16
CA ALA A 160 -6.05 -0.75 20.35
C ALA A 160 -7.40 -0.72 21.09
N ALA A 161 -8.34 -1.58 20.68
CA ALA A 161 -9.64 -1.70 21.34
C ALA A 161 -9.51 -2.18 22.80
N GLN A 162 -8.63 -3.15 23.06
CA GLN A 162 -8.35 -3.62 24.43
C GLN A 162 -7.74 -2.52 25.32
N MET A 163 -6.99 -1.59 24.72
CA MET A 163 -6.39 -0.43 25.40
C MET A 163 -7.36 0.77 25.49
N GLY A 164 -8.62 0.64 25.05
CA GLY A 164 -9.58 1.74 25.04
C GLY A 164 -9.30 2.83 24.00
N LEU A 165 -8.47 2.56 23.01
CA LEU A 165 -8.15 3.45 21.89
C LEU A 165 -9.12 3.23 20.72
N ASN A 166 -9.21 4.20 19.80
CA ASN A 166 -10.06 4.07 18.62
C ASN A 166 -9.39 3.13 17.58
N PRO A 167 -9.93 1.92 17.31
CA PRO A 167 -9.32 0.97 16.38
C PRO A 167 -9.41 1.41 14.92
N ASN A 168 -10.18 2.47 14.61
CA ASN A 168 -10.38 3.00 13.27
C ASN A 168 -9.58 4.29 13.01
N SER A 169 -8.71 4.70 13.94
CA SER A 169 -7.85 5.88 13.79
C SER A 169 -6.41 5.48 13.55
N TRP A 170 -5.76 6.03 12.52
CA TRP A 170 -4.35 5.76 12.25
C TRP A 170 -3.43 6.25 13.36
N ASP A 171 -3.77 7.34 14.04
CA ASP A 171 -3.01 7.82 15.19
C ASP A 171 -2.96 6.75 16.30
N SER A 172 -4.10 6.12 16.60
CA SER A 172 -4.16 5.01 17.56
C SER A 172 -3.39 3.79 17.05
N ILE A 173 -3.60 3.38 15.80
CA ILE A 173 -2.97 2.18 15.25
C ILE A 173 -1.46 2.33 15.12
N SER A 174 -0.95 3.50 14.71
CA SER A 174 0.49 3.74 14.59
C SER A 174 1.23 3.64 15.93
N LYS A 175 0.59 4.03 17.04
CA LYS A 175 1.13 3.87 18.41
C LYS A 175 1.14 2.41 18.84
N VAL A 176 0.04 1.69 18.58
CA VAL A 176 -0.16 0.30 19.00
C VAL A 176 0.64 -0.69 18.16
N LEU A 177 0.85 -0.41 16.86
CA LEU A 177 1.61 -1.28 15.95
C LEU A 177 3.00 -1.62 16.52
N LEU A 178 3.65 -0.68 17.20
CA LEU A 178 4.96 -0.85 17.83
C LEU A 178 5.01 -1.98 18.87
N LEU A 179 3.85 -2.39 19.40
CA LEU A 179 3.70 -3.48 20.36
C LEU A 179 3.36 -4.83 19.70
N VAL A 180 3.06 -4.85 18.40
CA VAL A 180 2.51 -6.01 17.70
C VAL A 180 3.55 -6.74 16.84
N SER A 181 4.53 -6.03 16.28
CA SER A 181 5.53 -6.60 15.36
C SER A 181 6.88 -5.91 15.46
N GLY A 182 7.97 -6.66 15.25
CA GLY A 182 9.32 -6.11 15.14
C GLY A 182 9.51 -5.15 13.96
N SER A 183 8.74 -5.32 12.88
CA SER A 183 8.75 -4.46 11.69
C SER A 183 7.86 -3.22 11.80
N ALA A 184 7.15 -3.05 12.91
CA ALA A 184 6.14 -1.99 13.04
C ALA A 184 6.70 -0.57 12.84
N LYS A 185 7.94 -0.33 13.27
CA LYS A 185 8.63 0.95 13.06
C LYS A 185 8.76 1.27 11.58
N GLU A 186 9.06 0.27 10.76
CA GLU A 186 9.23 0.41 9.31
C GLU A 186 7.90 0.71 8.64
N THR A 187 6.82 0.04 9.04
CA THR A 187 5.47 0.29 8.51
C THR A 187 4.98 1.70 8.83
N VAL A 188 5.16 2.16 10.07
CA VAL A 188 4.78 3.52 10.44
C VAL A 188 5.64 4.56 9.69
N ALA A 189 6.94 4.31 9.56
CA ALA A 189 7.84 5.18 8.80
C ALA A 189 7.47 5.19 7.31
N TYR A 190 7.07 4.06 6.74
CA TYR A 190 6.64 3.90 5.36
C TYR A 190 5.39 4.75 5.07
N VAL A 191 4.34 4.64 5.89
CA VAL A 191 3.13 5.47 5.75
C VAL A 191 3.46 6.97 5.86
N LYS A 192 4.30 7.34 6.83
CA LYS A 192 4.75 8.73 7.00
C LYS A 192 5.55 9.23 5.78
N LYS A 193 6.41 8.39 5.20
CA LYS A 193 7.22 8.70 4.01
C LYS A 193 6.32 8.96 2.81
N ILE A 194 5.30 8.13 2.57
CA ILE A 194 4.34 8.32 1.47
C ILE A 194 3.61 9.64 1.62
N ASN A 195 3.02 9.90 2.79
CA ASN A 195 2.29 11.16 3.03
C ASN A 195 3.20 12.38 2.82
N ARG A 196 4.45 12.33 3.29
CA ARG A 196 5.43 13.41 3.06
C ARG A 196 5.79 13.61 1.59
N ILE A 197 5.92 12.53 0.81
CA ILE A 197 6.20 12.66 -0.63
C ILE A 197 4.97 13.21 -1.34
N TRP A 198 3.78 12.72 -1.01
CA TRP A 198 2.54 13.16 -1.64
C TRP A 198 2.30 14.66 -1.49
N THR A 199 2.60 15.26 -0.32
CA THR A 199 2.48 16.71 -0.14
C THR A 199 3.40 17.51 -1.06
N THR A 200 4.52 16.93 -1.50
CA THR A 200 5.45 17.58 -2.45
C THR A 200 5.04 17.44 -3.92
N LEU A 201 4.07 16.56 -4.21
CA LEU A 201 3.53 16.34 -5.55
C LEU A 201 2.27 17.19 -5.83
N GLN A 202 1.82 17.97 -4.84
CA GLN A 202 0.77 18.98 -5.02
C GLN A 202 1.31 20.18 -5.80
#